data_AF-A0A7X8EYN6-F1
#
_entry.id   AF-A0A7X8EYN6-F1
#
_cell.length_a   1.000
_cell.length_b   1.000
_cell.length_c   1.000
_cell.angle_alpha   90.00
_cell.angle_beta   90.00
_cell.angle_gamma   90.00
#
_symmetry.space_group_name_H-M   'P 1'
#
loop_
_entity.id
_entity.type
_entity.pdbx_description
1 polymer ?
#
loop_
_entity_poly.entity_id
_entity_poly.type
_entity_poly.pdbx_seq_one_letter_code
_entity_poly.pdbx_strand_id
1 'polypeptide(L)'
;MTQQRWSSRLGIVLAVAGSAVGLGNFLRFPGVAAENGGGAFMIPYFISFFLLGLPLMWIEWTIGRFGGGFGHSTAPGVFHTMWQKNRFIKYFGVIGIFGPVVIFTFYTYVESWLLGYSVFAITGKYAGCTDSTAMADFLCGYQGLVHNEHFSGIATAYLFFLISFAINVIVVGFGISRGIERFCKWALPLLVVIAVILAVRVLTLGAPDPTRPENNVINGLGFLWNPDWKALSDPSVWLAAAGQIFFSLSVGFGVILTYASYLRRNDDVALSG
;
A
#
# COMPACT_ATOMS: atom_id res chain seq x y z
N MET A 1 14.36 -17.01 23.21
CA MET A 1 14.30 -15.60 22.79
C MET A 1 12.97 -15.03 23.24
N THR A 2 12.94 -13.94 23.99
CA THR A 2 11.69 -13.27 24.39
C THR A 2 10.94 -12.80 23.14
N GLN A 3 9.73 -13.30 22.94
CA GLN A 3 8.88 -12.94 21.80
C GLN A 3 8.64 -11.43 21.79
N GLN A 4 8.95 -10.77 20.68
CA GLN A 4 8.66 -9.34 20.53
C GLN A 4 7.14 -9.11 20.58
N ARG A 5 6.72 -7.93 21.04
CA ARG A 5 5.31 -7.55 21.12
C ARG A 5 5.17 -6.06 20.83
N TRP A 6 3.97 -5.68 20.41
CA TRP A 6 3.60 -4.27 20.33
C TRP A 6 3.64 -3.61 21.72
N SER A 7 4.09 -2.36 21.76
CA SER A 7 4.23 -1.61 23.02
C SER A 7 2.91 -1.01 23.49
N SER A 8 2.01 -0.65 22.55
CA SER A 8 0.76 0.04 22.84
C SER A 8 -0.34 -0.28 21.82
N ARG A 9 -1.62 -0.13 22.21
CA ARG A 9 -2.78 -0.25 21.30
C ARG A 9 -2.74 0.76 20.16
N LEU A 10 -2.40 2.01 20.46
CA LEU A 10 -2.24 3.04 19.43
C LEU A 10 -1.13 2.66 18.43
N GLY A 11 -0.02 2.11 18.92
CA GLY A 11 1.05 1.62 18.07
C GLY A 11 0.63 0.48 17.13
N ILE A 12 -0.21 -0.44 17.61
CA ILE A 12 -0.82 -1.50 16.80
C ILE A 12 -1.63 -0.88 15.66
N VAL A 13 -2.58 0.01 16.00
CA VAL A 13 -3.48 0.63 15.01
C VAL A 13 -2.68 1.42 13.97
N LEU A 14 -1.68 2.20 14.40
CA LEU A 14 -0.84 2.98 13.48
C LEU A 14 0.05 2.09 12.61
N ALA A 15 0.59 0.99 13.14
CA ALA A 15 1.41 0.07 12.34
C ALA A 15 0.59 -0.67 11.29
N VAL A 16 -0.62 -1.11 11.65
CA VAL A 16 -1.55 -1.78 10.72
C VAL A 16 -2.04 -0.78 9.68
N ALA A 17 -2.48 0.40 10.10
CA ALA A 17 -2.86 1.47 9.18
C ALA A 17 -1.70 1.81 8.25
N GLY A 18 -0.46 1.78 8.72
CA GLY A 18 0.74 1.97 7.89
C GLY A 18 0.97 0.87 6.87
N SER A 19 0.60 -0.37 7.19
CA SER A 19 0.66 -1.48 6.23
C SER A 19 -0.45 -1.44 5.17
N ALA A 20 -1.61 -0.85 5.48
CA ALA A 20 -2.73 -0.70 4.55
C ALA A 20 -2.64 0.60 3.72
N VAL A 21 -2.15 1.69 4.31
CA VAL A 21 -2.02 2.99 3.66
C VAL A 21 -0.65 3.12 3.03
N GLY A 22 -0.58 2.91 1.71
CA GLY A 22 0.66 3.02 0.95
C GLY A 22 0.43 3.34 -0.52
N LEU A 23 1.35 2.87 -1.37
CA LEU A 23 1.32 3.09 -2.83
C LEU A 23 0.01 2.66 -3.48
N GLY A 24 -0.63 1.63 -2.94
CA GLY A 24 -1.92 1.14 -3.43
C GLY A 24 -3.05 2.17 -3.35
N ASN A 25 -3.02 3.08 -2.38
CA ASN A 25 -4.07 4.07 -2.19
C ASN A 25 -3.81 5.33 -3.02
N PHE A 26 -2.54 5.74 -3.16
CA PHE A 26 -2.19 6.98 -3.86
C PHE A 26 -1.91 6.79 -5.36
N LEU A 27 -1.41 5.62 -5.79
CA LEU A 27 -1.04 5.36 -7.19
C LEU A 27 -1.98 4.36 -7.84
N ARG A 28 -2.19 3.20 -7.22
CA ARG A 28 -2.97 2.12 -7.85
C ARG A 28 -4.47 2.43 -7.88
N PHE A 29 -5.05 2.84 -6.76
CA PHE A 29 -6.49 3.08 -6.65
C PHE A 29 -7.00 4.09 -7.68
N PRO A 30 -6.40 5.29 -7.84
CA PRO A 30 -6.87 6.23 -8.85
C PRO A 30 -6.79 5.68 -10.28
N GLY A 31 -5.72 4.95 -10.61
CA GLY A 31 -5.55 4.33 -11.93
C GLY A 31 -6.63 3.28 -12.21
N VAL A 32 -6.82 2.33 -11.29
CA VAL A 32 -7.83 1.27 -11.44
C VAL A 32 -9.24 1.85 -11.45
N ALA A 33 -9.53 2.84 -10.60
CA ALA A 33 -10.83 3.49 -10.60
C ALA A 33 -11.09 4.19 -11.95
N ALA A 34 -10.10 4.92 -12.49
CA ALA A 34 -10.25 5.60 -13.78
C ALA A 34 -10.41 4.63 -14.95
N GLU A 35 -9.62 3.55 -15.00
CA GLU A 35 -9.71 2.51 -16.04
C GLU A 35 -11.06 1.75 -16.02
N ASN A 36 -11.71 1.68 -14.86
CA ASN A 36 -12.98 0.97 -14.66
C ASN A 36 -14.19 1.91 -14.56
N GLY A 37 -14.11 3.10 -15.18
CA GLY A 37 -15.25 4.01 -15.32
C GLY A 37 -15.57 4.87 -14.10
N GLY A 38 -14.60 5.11 -13.22
CA GLY A 38 -14.70 6.04 -12.09
C GLY A 38 -15.79 5.62 -11.09
N GLY A 39 -16.90 6.35 -11.06
CA GLY A 39 -18.02 6.07 -10.15
C GLY A 39 -18.70 4.72 -10.38
N ALA A 40 -18.58 4.14 -11.59
CA ALA A 40 -18.92 2.74 -11.86
C ALA A 40 -18.21 1.75 -10.92
N PHE A 41 -16.91 1.96 -10.72
CA PHE A 41 -16.04 1.11 -9.93
C PHE A 41 -16.30 1.24 -8.41
N MET A 42 -16.74 2.40 -7.95
CA MET A 42 -16.92 2.69 -6.53
C MET A 42 -17.96 1.79 -5.86
N ILE A 43 -19.05 1.43 -6.55
CA ILE A 43 -20.11 0.58 -5.98
C ILE A 43 -19.57 -0.85 -5.73
N PRO A 44 -19.03 -1.59 -6.74
CA PRO A 44 -18.41 -2.89 -6.50
C PRO A 44 -17.26 -2.82 -5.49
N TYR A 45 -16.50 -1.72 -5.46
CA TYR A 45 -15.43 -1.51 -4.48
C TYR A 45 -15.96 -1.52 -3.04
N PHE A 46 -16.98 -0.72 -2.72
CA PHE A 46 -17.56 -0.71 -1.38
C PHE A 46 -18.27 -2.02 -1.03
N ILE A 47 -18.97 -2.64 -1.96
CA ILE A 47 -19.61 -3.95 -1.73
C ILE A 47 -18.52 -5.00 -1.41
N SER A 48 -17.45 -5.03 -2.19
CA SER A 48 -16.30 -5.93 -1.95
C SER A 48 -15.60 -5.61 -0.63
N PHE A 49 -15.51 -4.34 -0.25
CA PHE A 49 -14.95 -3.93 1.05
C PHE A 49 -15.75 -4.54 2.21
N PHE A 50 -17.08 -4.40 2.21
CA PHE A 50 -17.92 -4.89 3.29
C PHE A 50 -18.05 -6.42 3.31
N LEU A 51 -18.14 -7.06 2.13
CA LEU A 51 -18.39 -8.50 2.05
C LEU A 51 -17.12 -9.36 2.05
N LEU A 52 -16.00 -8.83 1.55
CA LEU A 52 -14.72 -9.56 1.46
C LEU A 52 -13.66 -8.93 2.37
N GLY A 53 -13.45 -7.63 2.26
CA GLY A 53 -12.40 -6.92 3.00
C GLY A 53 -12.51 -7.08 4.52
N LEU A 54 -13.59 -6.59 5.12
CA LEU A 54 -13.78 -6.62 6.57
C LEU A 54 -13.80 -8.04 7.16
N PRO A 55 -14.56 -9.02 6.60
CA PRO A 55 -14.60 -10.36 7.18
C PRO A 55 -13.24 -11.07 7.09
N LEU A 56 -12.53 -10.95 5.97
CA LEU A 56 -11.21 -11.56 5.82
C LEU A 56 -10.17 -10.92 6.72
N MET A 57 -10.24 -9.61 6.91
CA MET A 57 -9.39 -8.89 7.86
C MET A 57 -9.56 -9.45 9.28
N TRP A 58 -10.80 -9.56 9.79
CA TRP A 58 -11.05 -10.16 11.11
C TRP A 58 -10.60 -11.61 11.21
N ILE A 59 -10.75 -12.40 10.15
CA ILE A 59 -10.26 -13.78 10.07
C ILE A 59 -8.73 -13.80 10.22
N GLU A 60 -8.00 -13.02 9.43
CA GLU A 60 -6.53 -12.99 9.50
C GLU A 60 -6.00 -12.49 10.83
N TRP A 61 -6.62 -11.46 11.39
CA TRP A 61 -6.28 -10.94 12.71
C TRP A 61 -6.47 -11.99 13.80
N THR A 62 -7.59 -12.70 13.75
CA THR A 62 -7.92 -13.75 14.73
C THR A 62 -6.94 -14.92 14.62
N ILE A 63 -6.69 -15.39 13.40
CA ILE A 63 -5.76 -16.49 13.11
C ILE A 63 -4.33 -16.11 13.49
N GLY A 64 -3.89 -14.90 13.12
CA GLY A 64 -2.56 -14.39 13.45
C GLY A 64 -2.33 -14.31 14.96
N ARG A 65 -3.25 -13.69 15.72
CA ARG A 65 -3.18 -13.64 17.19
C ARG A 65 -3.17 -15.03 17.82
N PHE A 66 -4.00 -15.95 17.31
CA PHE A 66 -4.02 -17.34 17.76
C PHE A 66 -2.65 -18.00 17.57
N GLY A 67 -2.10 -17.96 16.36
CA GLY A 67 -0.78 -18.52 16.04
C GLY A 67 0.35 -17.90 16.84
N GLY A 68 0.29 -16.58 17.06
CA GLY A 68 1.21 -15.84 17.91
C GLY A 68 1.25 -16.35 19.35
N GLY A 69 0.10 -16.80 19.87
CA GLY A 69 0.01 -17.47 21.18
C GLY A 69 0.82 -18.77 21.29
N PHE A 70 1.12 -19.42 20.17
CA PHE A 70 1.95 -20.62 20.08
C PHE A 70 3.37 -20.35 19.57
N GLY A 71 3.77 -19.08 19.44
CA GLY A 71 5.11 -18.69 18.98
C GLY A 71 5.30 -18.80 17.46
N HIS A 72 4.22 -18.87 16.68
CA HIS A 72 4.27 -18.86 15.21
C HIS A 72 3.80 -17.53 14.65
N SER A 73 4.58 -16.97 13.73
CA SER A 73 4.30 -15.65 13.13
C SER A 73 4.07 -15.70 11.63
N THR A 74 4.15 -16.89 11.01
CA THR A 74 3.98 -17.07 9.56
C THR A 74 2.89 -18.09 9.26
N ALA A 75 2.21 -17.92 8.13
CA ALA A 75 1.07 -18.75 7.75
C ALA A 75 1.33 -20.28 7.80
N PRO A 76 2.48 -20.84 7.34
CA PRO A 76 2.72 -22.29 7.47
C PRO A 76 2.73 -22.78 8.92
N GLY A 77 3.34 -22.00 9.82
CA GLY A 77 3.40 -22.33 11.25
C GLY A 77 2.03 -22.23 11.89
N VAL A 78 1.34 -21.10 11.67
CA VAL A 78 0.01 -20.85 12.22
C VAL A 78 -1.01 -21.90 11.75
N PHE A 79 -1.04 -22.20 10.46
CA PHE A 79 -1.98 -23.18 9.91
C PHE A 79 -1.72 -24.60 10.41
N HIS A 80 -0.45 -24.97 10.63
CA HIS A 80 -0.14 -26.25 11.26
C HIS A 80 -0.70 -26.35 12.67
N THR A 81 -0.61 -25.26 13.45
CA THR A 81 -1.15 -25.23 14.81
C THR A 81 -2.67 -25.35 14.81
N MET A 82 -3.36 -24.73 13.85
CA MET A 82 -4.82 -24.84 13.73
C MET A 82 -5.26 -26.26 13.33
N TRP A 83 -4.51 -26.93 12.45
CA TRP A 83 -4.87 -28.26 11.97
C TRP A 83 -3.71 -29.25 12.04
N GLN A 84 -3.36 -29.63 13.27
CA GLN A 84 -2.22 -30.51 13.54
C GLN A 84 -2.33 -31.89 12.86
N LYS A 85 -3.56 -32.42 12.73
CA LYS A 85 -3.82 -33.73 12.09
C LYS A 85 -3.49 -33.74 10.58
N ASN A 86 -3.52 -32.59 9.91
CA ASN A 86 -3.25 -32.51 8.47
C ASN A 86 -1.84 -31.98 8.22
N ARG A 87 -0.90 -32.88 7.90
CA ARG A 87 0.49 -32.51 7.57
C ARG A 87 0.62 -31.61 6.34
N PHE A 88 -0.37 -31.60 5.43
CA PHE A 88 -0.30 -30.83 4.19
C PHE A 88 -0.69 -29.36 4.35
N ILE A 89 -1.34 -28.99 5.46
CA ILE A 89 -1.82 -27.62 5.68
C ILE A 89 -0.66 -26.58 5.72
N LYS A 90 0.55 -27.03 6.09
CA LYS A 90 1.77 -26.22 6.07
C LYS A 90 2.08 -25.69 4.66
N TYR A 91 1.91 -26.55 3.65
CA TYR A 91 2.20 -26.20 2.26
C TYR A 91 1.20 -25.18 1.72
N PHE A 92 -0.06 -25.28 2.12
CA PHE A 92 -1.05 -24.26 1.80
C PHE A 92 -0.66 -22.89 2.37
N GLY A 93 -0.09 -22.85 3.58
CA GLY A 93 0.41 -21.63 4.20
C GLY A 93 1.61 -20.98 3.50
N VAL A 94 2.31 -21.68 2.58
CA VAL A 94 3.48 -21.13 1.88
C VAL A 94 3.11 -19.89 1.05
N ILE A 95 1.86 -19.80 0.59
CA ILE A 95 1.37 -18.61 -0.13
C ILE A 95 1.49 -17.34 0.71
N GLY A 96 1.32 -17.44 2.03
CA GLY A 96 1.47 -16.33 2.97
C GLY A 96 2.93 -15.94 3.29
N ILE A 97 3.90 -16.60 2.64
CA ILE A 97 5.31 -16.19 2.63
C ILE A 97 5.70 -15.77 1.20
N PHE A 98 5.32 -16.57 0.21
CA PHE A 98 5.66 -16.31 -1.19
C PHE A 98 5.07 -14.99 -1.69
N GLY A 99 3.78 -14.72 -1.41
CA GLY A 99 3.11 -13.49 -1.83
C GLY A 99 3.85 -12.22 -1.36
N PRO A 100 4.09 -12.04 -0.05
CA PRO A 100 4.85 -10.91 0.47
C PRO A 100 6.26 -10.79 -0.10
N VAL A 101 6.96 -11.89 -0.35
CA VAL A 101 8.32 -11.86 -0.94
C VAL A 101 8.30 -11.33 -2.37
N VAL A 102 7.32 -11.76 -3.17
CA VAL A 102 7.15 -11.24 -4.54
C VAL A 102 6.79 -9.76 -4.49
N ILE A 103 5.83 -9.38 -3.64
CA ILE A 103 5.41 -7.98 -3.46
C ILE A 103 6.59 -7.11 -3.06
N PHE A 104 7.32 -7.52 -2.02
CA PHE A 104 8.51 -6.83 -1.50
C PHE A 104 9.54 -6.51 -2.58
N THR A 105 9.78 -7.45 -3.51
CA THR A 105 10.82 -7.30 -4.56
C THR A 105 10.56 -6.09 -5.44
N PHE A 106 9.33 -5.90 -5.93
CA PHE A 106 9.02 -4.76 -6.79
C PHE A 106 8.61 -3.52 -5.98
N TYR A 107 7.93 -3.69 -4.82
CA TYR A 107 7.51 -2.55 -3.99
C TYR A 107 8.69 -1.71 -3.53
N THR A 108 9.77 -2.36 -3.07
CA THR A 108 10.97 -1.66 -2.61
C THR A 108 11.63 -0.88 -3.74
N TYR A 109 11.52 -1.39 -4.97
CA TYR A 109 12.05 -0.68 -6.14
C TYR A 109 11.20 0.55 -6.50
N VAL A 110 9.87 0.42 -6.53
CA VAL A 110 8.97 1.57 -6.78
C VAL A 110 9.07 2.61 -5.65
N GLU A 111 9.18 2.18 -4.40
CA GLU A 111 9.43 3.06 -3.24
C GLU A 111 10.69 3.90 -3.46
N SER A 112 11.75 3.30 -3.99
CA SER A 112 13.01 4.01 -4.25
C SER A 112 12.90 5.08 -5.32
N TRP A 113 11.98 4.91 -6.28
CA TRP A 113 11.69 5.96 -7.25
C TRP A 113 11.05 7.17 -6.58
N LEU A 114 10.13 6.96 -5.64
CA LEU A 114 9.52 8.05 -4.90
C LEU A 114 10.55 8.82 -4.07
N LEU A 115 11.52 8.14 -3.46
CA LEU A 115 12.62 8.80 -2.77
C LEU A 115 13.44 9.66 -3.73
N GLY A 116 13.83 9.10 -4.89
CA GLY A 116 14.55 9.84 -5.93
C GLY A 116 13.78 11.07 -6.43
N TYR A 117 12.50 10.89 -6.79
CA TYR A 117 11.63 11.97 -7.25
C TYR A 117 11.42 13.05 -6.19
N SER A 118 11.36 12.68 -4.92
CA SER A 118 11.28 13.65 -3.81
C SER A 118 12.55 14.49 -3.71
N VAL A 119 13.74 13.88 -3.85
CA VAL A 119 15.01 14.61 -3.87
C VAL A 119 15.11 15.52 -5.10
N PHE A 120 14.68 15.05 -6.27
CA PHE A 120 14.66 15.87 -7.49
C PHE A 120 13.67 17.03 -7.40
N ALA A 121 12.54 16.86 -6.70
CA ALA A 121 11.60 17.94 -6.42
C ALA A 121 12.24 19.02 -5.55
N ILE A 122 12.88 18.61 -4.45
CA ILE A 122 13.51 19.53 -3.49
C ILE A 122 14.70 20.27 -4.11
N THR A 123 15.47 19.59 -4.95
CA THR A 123 16.64 20.17 -5.63
C THR A 123 16.28 20.95 -6.91
N GLY A 124 15.01 20.91 -7.34
CA GLY A 124 14.55 21.58 -8.55
C GLY A 124 15.05 20.96 -9.86
N LYS A 125 15.52 19.70 -9.84
CA LYS A 125 16.18 19.07 -11.00
C LYS A 125 15.27 18.94 -12.23
N TYR A 126 13.96 18.76 -12.04
CA TYR A 126 12.98 18.73 -13.12
C TYR A 126 12.10 19.99 -13.19
N ALA A 127 12.48 21.09 -12.51
CA ALA A 127 11.68 22.31 -12.50
C ALA A 127 11.50 22.95 -13.90
N GLY A 128 12.43 22.68 -14.82
CA GLY A 128 12.33 23.07 -16.23
C GLY A 128 11.41 22.19 -17.09
N CYS A 129 11.02 21.01 -16.58
CA CYS A 129 10.11 20.09 -17.28
C CYS A 129 8.66 20.52 -17.01
N THR A 130 8.18 21.52 -17.75
CA THR A 130 6.83 22.08 -17.60
C THR A 130 5.77 21.33 -18.41
N ASP A 131 6.20 20.65 -19.47
CA ASP A 131 5.32 19.87 -20.35
C ASP A 131 5.19 18.40 -19.91
N SER A 132 4.03 17.80 -20.18
CA SER A 132 3.77 16.38 -19.85
C SER A 132 4.74 15.42 -20.55
N THR A 133 5.17 15.73 -21.77
CA THR A 133 6.13 14.91 -22.53
C THR A 133 7.52 15.00 -21.91
N ALA A 134 8.00 16.21 -21.62
CA ALA A 134 9.28 16.44 -20.96
C ALA A 134 9.34 15.77 -19.59
N MET A 135 8.25 15.82 -18.81
CA MET A 135 8.16 15.10 -17.53
C MET A 135 8.21 13.58 -17.75
N ALA A 136 7.46 13.04 -18.71
CA ALA A 136 7.49 11.61 -19.02
C ALA A 136 8.91 11.15 -19.42
N ASP A 137 9.61 11.91 -20.26
CA ASP A 137 10.98 11.62 -20.68
C ASP A 137 11.98 11.68 -19.52
N PHE A 138 11.79 12.63 -18.59
CA PHE A 138 12.58 12.69 -17.35
C PHE A 138 12.40 11.44 -16.50
N LEU A 139 11.14 11.04 -16.24
CA LEU A 139 10.80 9.89 -15.40
C LEU A 139 11.22 8.55 -16.04
N CYS A 140 11.03 8.41 -17.35
CA CYS A 140 11.46 7.23 -18.10
C CYS A 140 12.98 7.13 -18.18
N GLY A 141 13.68 8.26 -18.35
CA GLY A 141 15.14 8.26 -18.35
C GLY A 141 15.74 7.97 -16.97
N TYR A 142 15.09 8.41 -15.89
CA TYR A 142 15.47 8.00 -14.53
C TYR A 142 15.40 6.48 -14.34
N GLN A 143 14.36 5.84 -14.90
CA GLN A 143 14.20 4.38 -14.87
C GLN A 143 15.17 3.65 -15.79
N GLY A 144 15.97 4.36 -16.60
CA GLY A 144 16.86 3.76 -17.59
C GLY A 144 16.15 3.19 -18.81
N LEU A 145 14.88 3.56 -19.03
CA LEU A 145 14.10 3.13 -20.20
C LEU A 145 14.45 3.94 -21.45
N VAL A 146 14.92 5.17 -21.26
CA VAL A 146 15.26 6.13 -22.33
C VAL A 146 16.58 6.82 -21.98
N HIS A 147 17.39 7.13 -22.98
CA HIS A 147 18.55 7.99 -22.80
C HIS A 147 18.12 9.46 -22.84
N ASN A 148 18.45 10.22 -21.80
CA ASN A 148 18.17 11.65 -21.74
C ASN A 148 19.38 12.45 -21.22
N GLU A 149 19.28 13.78 -21.23
CA GLU A 149 20.34 14.67 -20.79
C GLU A 149 20.51 14.71 -19.26
N HIS A 150 19.49 14.26 -18.51
CA HIS A 150 19.42 14.39 -17.06
C HIS A 150 20.09 13.23 -16.30
N PHE A 151 20.20 12.07 -16.93
CA PHE A 151 20.72 10.85 -16.33
C PHE A 151 21.67 10.14 -17.30
N SER A 152 22.89 9.89 -16.84
CA SER A 152 23.91 9.16 -17.59
C SER A 152 23.68 7.63 -17.64
N GLY A 153 22.62 7.14 -17.00
CA GLY A 153 22.21 5.73 -16.99
C GLY A 153 21.45 5.35 -15.72
N ILE A 154 21.16 4.05 -15.56
CA ILE A 154 20.35 3.49 -14.46
C ILE A 154 21.05 3.52 -13.09
N ALA A 155 22.33 3.90 -13.03
CA ALA A 155 23.12 3.92 -11.81
C ALA A 155 22.51 4.82 -10.72
N THR A 156 21.95 5.97 -11.08
CA THR A 156 21.29 6.87 -10.12
C THR A 156 20.06 6.22 -9.51
N ALA A 157 19.25 5.50 -10.28
CA ALA A 157 18.09 4.77 -9.75
C ALA A 157 18.51 3.63 -8.81
N TYR A 158 19.56 2.87 -9.16
CA TYR A 158 20.09 1.84 -8.26
C TYR A 158 20.68 2.41 -6.98
N LEU A 159 21.28 3.60 -7.02
CA LEU A 159 21.75 4.27 -5.80
C LEU A 159 20.59 4.57 -4.84
N PHE A 160 19.50 5.16 -5.34
CA PHE A 160 18.31 5.41 -4.52
C PHE A 160 17.65 4.11 -4.04
N PHE A 161 17.69 3.05 -4.85
CA PHE A 161 17.26 1.72 -4.43
C PHE A 161 18.07 1.20 -3.25
N LEU A 162 19.41 1.25 -3.31
CA LEU A 162 20.27 0.81 -2.21
C LEU A 162 20.04 1.63 -0.93
N ILE A 163 19.83 2.94 -1.06
CA ILE A 163 19.50 3.81 0.08
C ILE A 163 18.15 3.41 0.70
N SER A 164 17.11 3.26 -0.12
CA SER A 164 15.76 2.90 0.34
C SER A 164 15.74 1.51 0.99
N PHE A 165 16.44 0.56 0.37
CA PHE A 165 16.62 -0.79 0.92
C PHE A 165 17.36 -0.75 2.26
N ALA A 166 18.44 0.02 2.37
CA ALA A 166 19.18 0.17 3.63
C ALA A 166 18.30 0.77 4.74
N ILE A 167 17.50 1.81 4.43
CA ILE A 167 16.55 2.41 5.38
C ILE A 167 15.53 1.35 5.87
N ASN A 168 14.94 0.58 4.94
CA ASN A 168 14.01 -0.49 5.28
C ASN A 168 14.65 -1.55 6.19
N VAL A 169 15.87 -2.00 5.86
CA VAL A 169 16.64 -2.96 6.69
C VAL A 169 16.91 -2.39 8.08
N ILE A 170 17.28 -1.12 8.20
CA ILE A 170 17.53 -0.47 9.50
C ILE A 170 16.26 -0.43 10.34
N VAL A 171 15.12 0.00 9.77
CA VAL A 171 13.84 0.07 10.47
C VAL A 171 13.40 -1.32 10.96
N VAL A 172 13.47 -2.33 10.09
CA VAL A 172 13.10 -3.71 10.45
C VAL A 172 14.11 -4.32 11.43
N GLY A 173 15.39 -3.97 11.33
CA GLY A 173 16.46 -4.46 12.20
C GLY A 173 16.29 -4.04 13.67
N PHE A 174 15.60 -2.93 13.94
CA PHE A 174 15.21 -2.53 15.29
C PHE A 174 14.00 -3.31 15.86
N GLY A 175 13.38 -4.18 15.06
CA GLY A 175 12.24 -5.02 15.45
C GLY A 175 10.90 -4.29 15.48
N ILE A 176 9.88 -4.96 16.04
CA ILE A 176 8.49 -4.51 15.99
C ILE A 176 8.27 -3.20 16.76
N SER A 177 8.59 -3.17 18.06
CA SER A 177 8.25 -2.01 18.92
C SER A 177 9.23 -0.84 18.79
N ARG A 178 10.53 -1.10 18.64
CA ARG A 178 11.56 -0.06 18.53
C ARG A 178 11.78 0.42 17.09
N GLY A 179 11.45 -0.41 16.11
CA GLY A 179 11.55 -0.11 14.68
C GLY A 179 10.21 0.31 14.10
N ILE A 180 9.40 -0.67 13.69
CA ILE A 180 8.15 -0.46 12.93
C ILE A 180 7.18 0.46 13.68
N GLU A 181 6.85 0.14 14.93
CA GLU A 181 5.89 0.93 15.72
C GLU A 181 6.37 2.39 15.91
N ARG A 182 7.67 2.57 16.18
CA ARG A 182 8.25 3.91 16.37
C ARG A 182 8.24 4.70 15.07
N PHE A 183 8.56 4.07 13.96
CA PHE A 183 8.52 4.69 12.64
C PHE A 183 7.08 5.11 12.28
N CYS A 184 6.11 4.20 12.37
CA CYS A 184 4.70 4.47 12.06
C CYS A 184 4.09 5.57 12.93
N LYS A 185 4.48 5.68 14.20
CA LYS A 185 4.03 6.76 15.11
C LYS A 185 4.33 8.16 14.58
N TRP A 186 5.39 8.33 13.79
CA TRP A 186 5.75 9.62 13.19
C TRP A 186 5.35 9.70 11.71
N ALA A 187 5.58 8.62 10.96
CA ALA A 187 5.35 8.59 9.52
C ALA A 187 3.86 8.75 9.16
N LEU A 188 2.93 8.12 9.89
CA LEU A 188 1.50 8.20 9.55
C LEU A 188 0.91 9.59 9.78
N PRO A 189 1.10 10.24 10.96
CA PRO A 189 0.62 11.61 11.13
C PRO A 189 1.19 12.57 10.09
N LEU A 190 2.49 12.44 9.77
CA LEU A 190 3.12 13.24 8.73
C LEU A 190 2.49 12.98 7.35
N LEU A 191 2.25 11.72 6.99
CA LEU A 191 1.59 11.33 5.75
C LEU A 191 0.20 11.96 5.66
N VAL A 192 -0.60 11.91 6.73
CA VAL A 192 -1.94 12.52 6.76
C VAL A 192 -1.86 14.03 6.59
N VAL A 193 -0.94 14.70 7.28
CA VAL A 193 -0.74 16.16 7.13
C VAL A 193 -0.37 16.52 5.70
N ILE A 194 0.60 15.83 5.09
CA ILE A 194 1.00 16.07 3.70
C ILE A 194 -0.16 15.79 2.73
N ALA A 195 -0.89 14.69 2.94
CA ALA A 195 -2.04 14.34 2.10
C ALA A 195 -3.14 15.41 2.17
N VAL A 196 -3.42 15.97 3.36
CA VAL A 196 -4.38 17.07 3.52
C VAL A 196 -3.90 18.35 2.83
N ILE A 197 -2.62 18.70 2.98
CA ILE A 197 -2.04 19.87 2.29
C ILE A 197 -2.16 19.72 0.78
N LEU A 198 -1.82 18.55 0.24
CA LEU A 198 -1.95 18.25 -1.19
C LEU A 198 -3.40 18.26 -1.64
N ALA A 199 -4.32 17.69 -0.86
CA ALA A 199 -5.74 17.72 -1.16
C ALA A 199 -6.27 19.16 -1.23
N VAL A 200 -5.97 20.00 -0.25
CA VAL A 200 -6.33 21.42 -0.28
C VAL A 200 -5.72 22.10 -1.50
N ARG A 201 -4.43 21.86 -1.79
CA ARG A 201 -3.78 22.45 -2.97
C ARG A 201 -4.51 22.06 -4.25
N VAL A 202 -4.78 20.77 -4.44
CA VAL A 202 -5.51 20.23 -5.61
C VAL A 202 -6.91 20.84 -5.72
N LEU A 203 -7.66 20.92 -4.61
CA LEU A 203 -9.01 21.51 -4.61
C LEU A 203 -9.01 23.01 -4.95
N THR A 204 -7.91 23.72 -4.66
CA THR A 204 -7.72 25.13 -5.05
C THR A 204 -7.13 25.32 -6.45
N LEU A 205 -6.77 24.24 -7.15
CA LEU A 205 -6.34 24.37 -8.54
C LEU A 205 -7.55 24.73 -9.41
N GLY A 206 -7.36 25.70 -10.30
CA GLY A 206 -8.28 25.93 -11.42
C GLY A 206 -8.18 24.79 -12.45
N ALA A 207 -8.64 25.06 -13.67
CA ALA A 207 -8.33 24.16 -14.79
C ALA A 207 -6.79 24.16 -15.00
N PRO A 208 -6.11 22.99 -14.91
CA PRO A 208 -4.66 22.91 -15.11
C PRO A 208 -4.26 23.31 -16.54
N ASP A 209 -5.16 23.09 -17.50
CA ASP A 209 -5.00 23.47 -18.90
C ASP A 209 -6.11 24.46 -19.28
N PRO A 210 -5.79 25.73 -19.58
CA PRO A 210 -6.77 26.73 -20.01
C PRO A 210 -7.48 26.36 -21.33
N THR A 211 -6.90 25.46 -22.13
CA THR A 211 -7.49 24.99 -23.39
C THR A 211 -8.54 23.91 -23.18
N ARG A 212 -8.60 23.31 -21.98
CA ARG A 212 -9.55 22.26 -21.57
C ARG A 212 -10.20 22.62 -20.23
N PRO A 213 -11.06 23.66 -20.18
CA PRO A 213 -11.70 24.11 -18.95
C PRO A 213 -12.55 23.03 -18.25
N GLU A 214 -12.99 22.01 -19.01
CA GLU A 214 -13.67 20.83 -18.51
C GLU A 214 -12.78 19.93 -17.63
N ASN A 215 -11.46 19.99 -17.77
CA ASN A 215 -10.51 19.26 -16.93
C ASN A 215 -10.28 19.98 -15.58
N ASN A 216 -11.37 20.30 -14.90
CA ASN A 216 -11.34 20.89 -13.58
C ASN A 216 -11.58 19.83 -12.49
N VAL A 217 -11.27 20.22 -11.26
CA VAL A 217 -11.38 19.35 -10.08
C VAL A 217 -12.81 18.83 -9.88
N ILE A 218 -13.83 19.66 -10.11
CA ILE A 218 -15.24 19.30 -9.89
C ILE A 218 -15.65 18.18 -10.84
N ASN A 219 -15.27 18.26 -12.11
CA ASN A 219 -15.54 17.21 -13.09
C ASN A 219 -14.74 15.93 -12.78
N GLY A 220 -13.50 16.06 -12.29
CA GLY A 220 -12.72 14.90 -11.81
C GLY A 220 -13.39 14.18 -10.64
N LEU A 221 -13.94 14.93 -9.67
CA LEU A 221 -14.73 14.38 -8.58
C LEU A 221 -16.05 13.78 -9.10
N GLY A 222 -16.74 14.46 -10.02
CA GLY A 222 -17.95 13.94 -10.66
C GLY A 222 -17.69 12.62 -11.39
N PHE A 223 -16.58 12.50 -12.10
CA PHE A 223 -16.17 11.26 -12.76
C PHE A 223 -15.95 10.12 -11.76
N LEU A 224 -15.32 10.40 -10.61
CA LEU A 224 -15.06 9.37 -9.59
C LEU A 224 -16.29 8.99 -8.77
N TRP A 225 -17.24 9.91 -8.56
CA TRP A 225 -18.33 9.71 -7.60
C TRP A 225 -19.73 9.58 -8.21
N ASN A 226 -19.93 9.90 -9.49
CA ASN A 226 -21.22 9.67 -10.15
C ASN A 226 -21.35 8.20 -10.58
N PRO A 227 -22.28 7.44 -10.02
CA PRO A 227 -22.40 6.02 -10.30
C PRO A 227 -22.95 5.77 -11.71
N ASP A 228 -22.33 4.82 -12.43
CA ASP A 228 -22.91 4.23 -13.64
C ASP A 228 -23.38 2.80 -13.35
N TRP A 229 -24.71 2.64 -13.28
CA TRP A 229 -25.35 1.36 -12.99
C TRP A 229 -25.15 0.32 -14.09
N LYS A 230 -24.88 0.73 -15.33
CA LYS A 230 -24.65 -0.22 -16.44
C LYS A 230 -23.37 -1.01 -16.23
N ALA A 231 -22.34 -0.38 -15.68
CA ALA A 231 -21.06 -1.02 -15.41
C ALA A 231 -21.14 -2.14 -14.36
N LEU A 232 -22.19 -2.16 -13.52
CA LEU A 232 -22.41 -3.25 -12.55
C LEU A 232 -22.69 -4.60 -13.21
N SER A 233 -23.13 -4.59 -14.47
CA SER A 233 -23.35 -5.82 -15.24
C SER A 233 -22.05 -6.42 -15.77
N ASP A 234 -20.94 -5.68 -15.74
CA ASP A 234 -19.64 -6.13 -16.22
C ASP A 234 -18.86 -6.85 -15.10
N PRO A 235 -18.61 -8.18 -15.22
CA PRO A 235 -17.86 -8.93 -14.22
C PRO A 235 -16.42 -8.45 -14.04
N SER A 236 -15.83 -7.80 -15.05
CA SER A 236 -14.44 -7.31 -14.98
C SER A 236 -14.29 -6.18 -13.95
N VAL A 237 -15.29 -5.31 -13.82
CA VAL A 237 -15.33 -4.23 -12.81
C VAL A 237 -15.36 -4.82 -11.40
N TRP A 238 -16.13 -5.89 -11.19
CA TRP A 238 -16.16 -6.61 -9.91
C TRP A 238 -14.83 -7.26 -9.57
N LEU A 239 -14.18 -7.89 -10.55
CA LEU A 239 -12.87 -8.50 -10.36
C LEU A 239 -11.80 -7.45 -10.02
N ALA A 240 -11.79 -6.32 -10.73
CA ALA A 240 -10.90 -5.20 -10.46
C ALA A 240 -11.12 -4.62 -9.05
N ALA A 241 -12.38 -4.43 -8.66
CA ALA A 241 -12.78 -3.92 -7.35
C ALA A 241 -12.36 -4.85 -6.21
N ALA A 242 -12.69 -6.14 -6.31
CA ALA A 242 -12.27 -7.14 -5.33
C ALA A 242 -10.75 -7.19 -5.21
N GLY A 243 -10.03 -7.25 -6.35
CA GLY A 243 -8.56 -7.25 -6.38
C GLY A 243 -7.95 -6.00 -5.73
N GLN A 244 -8.54 -4.82 -5.93
CA GLN A 244 -8.11 -3.60 -5.25
C GLN A 244 -8.35 -3.66 -3.73
N ILE A 245 -9.42 -4.30 -3.25
CA ILE A 245 -9.65 -4.47 -1.79
C ILE A 245 -8.58 -5.36 -1.16
N PHE A 246 -8.27 -6.51 -1.76
CA PHE A 246 -7.18 -7.37 -1.28
C PHE A 246 -5.85 -6.61 -1.19
N PHE A 247 -5.53 -5.83 -2.23
CA PHE A 247 -4.30 -5.05 -2.28
C PHE A 247 -4.28 -3.90 -1.26
N SER A 248 -5.39 -3.18 -1.11
CA SER A 248 -5.47 -2.00 -0.23
C SER A 248 -5.45 -2.38 1.25
N LEU A 249 -6.07 -3.50 1.62
CA LEU A 249 -6.08 -3.97 3.02
C LEU A 249 -4.90 -4.91 3.35
N SER A 250 -4.05 -5.24 2.38
CA SER A 250 -2.97 -6.23 2.53
C SER A 250 -3.44 -7.61 3.04
N VAL A 251 -4.68 -7.97 2.73
CA VAL A 251 -5.32 -9.24 3.12
C VAL A 251 -5.06 -10.29 2.05
N GLY A 252 -4.96 -11.56 2.45
CA GLY A 252 -4.70 -12.72 1.60
C GLY A 252 -3.22 -13.04 1.41
N PHE A 253 -2.32 -12.14 1.83
CA PHE A 253 -0.87 -12.29 1.65
C PHE A 253 -0.14 -12.69 2.93
N GLY A 254 -0.81 -12.76 4.10
CA GLY A 254 -0.18 -13.14 5.36
C GLY A 254 0.59 -12.00 6.06
N VAL A 255 0.53 -10.77 5.55
CA VAL A 255 1.09 -9.57 6.19
C VAL A 255 0.35 -9.26 7.48
N ILE A 256 -0.98 -9.13 7.39
CA ILE A 256 -1.86 -8.87 8.56
C ILE A 256 -1.78 -10.01 9.56
N LEU A 257 -1.83 -11.26 9.10
CA LEU A 257 -1.59 -12.45 9.94
C LEU A 257 -0.28 -12.34 10.73
N THR A 258 0.81 -11.92 10.08
CA THR A 258 2.13 -11.76 10.73
C THR A 258 2.08 -10.65 11.79
N TYR A 259 1.50 -9.50 11.47
CA TYR A 259 1.40 -8.36 12.40
C TYR A 259 0.54 -8.71 13.63
N ALA A 260 -0.58 -9.42 13.41
CA ALA A 260 -1.47 -9.86 14.46
C ALA A 260 -0.84 -10.92 15.39
N SER A 261 0.16 -11.67 14.92
CA SER A 261 0.88 -12.64 15.76
C SER A 261 1.69 -12.02 16.91
N TYR A 262 1.93 -10.71 16.86
CA TYR A 262 2.63 -9.97 17.91
C TYR A 262 1.69 -9.34 18.95
N LEU A 263 0.37 -9.56 18.83
CA LEU A 263 -0.63 -9.11 19.79
C LEU A 263 -0.59 -9.92 21.07
N ARG A 264 -1.10 -9.33 22.16
CA ARG A 264 -1.35 -10.04 23.41
C ARG A 264 -2.66 -10.80 23.30
N ARG A 265 -2.81 -11.84 24.14
CA ARG A 265 -4.00 -12.69 24.18
C ARG A 265 -5.29 -11.90 24.46
N ASN A 266 -5.18 -10.81 25.21
CA ASN A 266 -6.30 -9.97 25.62
C ASN A 266 -6.45 -8.69 24.78
N ASP A 267 -5.64 -8.50 23.74
CA ASP A 267 -5.81 -7.36 22.83
C ASP A 267 -7.01 -7.60 21.92
N ASP A 268 -7.86 -6.59 21.75
CA ASP A 268 -9.04 -6.64 20.91
C ASP A 268 -8.66 -6.70 19.43
N VAL A 269 -9.25 -7.65 18.68
CA VAL A 269 -9.01 -7.87 17.25
C VAL A 269 -10.17 -7.42 16.36
N ALA A 270 -11.33 -7.14 16.95
CA ALA A 270 -12.50 -6.66 16.20
C ALA A 270 -12.46 -5.14 16.06
N LEU A 271 -12.06 -4.43 17.12
CA LEU A 271 -11.95 -2.97 17.13
C LEU A 271 -10.61 -2.47 16.57
N SER A 272 -9.52 -3.19 16.83
CA SER A 272 -8.19 -2.84 16.29
C SER A 272 -7.99 -3.35 14.86
N GLY A 273 -8.86 -4.28 14.47
CA GLY A 273 -8.83 -5.03 13.22
C GLY A 273 -9.13 -4.16 12.03
#